data_AF-A0A836B8X6-F1
#
_entry.id   AF-A0A836B8X6-F1
#
_cell.length_a   1.000
_cell.length_b   1.000
_cell.length_c   1.000
_cell.angle_alpha   90.00
_cell.angle_beta   90.00
_cell.angle_gamma   90.00
#
_symmetry.space_group_name_H-M   'P 1'
#
loop_
_entity.id
_entity.type
_entity.pdbx_description
1 polymer ?
#
loop_
_entity_poly.entity_id
_entity_poly.type
_entity_poly.pdbx_seq_one_letter_code
_entity_poly.pdbx_strand_id
1 'polypeptide(L)'
;MADRRKLRSIVSYACAAFTAGAEERRRAKEALAKSLEEAYGRLLLYGAGAEGFVDDEATHTTLQRHALRTTGAECVDLLHRWARVEYQPEGGEGAAAAAASTSSASTPAGFLTAAEIKALLRAVPPDVAEGLAAAAEVPGAGSVREAEALLDRAAAAVGVRPKKLDKKSEKAALAALRERLLGQLAAEAGDPPAALALMVPLAHLRITGKAVSLPGKALGPVLARLGAAAAAAAEGAGGGMSEELAGCVRGLAALHEGVVEYLKAQSSPAAGGGDTGALLERLTESLPPLKSALGLQVPGGGGGGAAAAAGEAEA
;
A
#
# COMPACT_ATOMS: atom_id res chain seq x y z
N MET A 1 47.56 -13.21 -37.92
CA MET A 1 47.46 -12.38 -36.69
C MET A 1 46.17 -11.56 -36.56
N ALA A 2 45.48 -11.17 -37.66
CA ALA A 2 44.22 -10.40 -37.59
C ALA A 2 43.05 -11.16 -36.95
N ASP A 3 43.04 -12.48 -37.05
CA ASP A 3 41.92 -13.33 -36.64
C ASP A 3 41.78 -13.48 -35.11
N ARG A 4 42.91 -13.52 -34.38
CA ARG A 4 42.91 -13.59 -32.91
C ARG A 4 42.42 -12.32 -32.23
N ARG A 5 42.48 -11.16 -32.90
CA ARG A 5 41.91 -9.90 -32.40
C ARG A 5 40.40 -9.84 -32.52
N LYS A 6 39.84 -10.35 -33.63
CA LYS A 6 38.38 -10.46 -33.82
C LYS A 6 37.75 -11.46 -32.84
N LEU A 7 38.37 -12.64 -32.65
CA LEU A 7 37.92 -13.62 -31.65
C LEU A 7 37.96 -13.07 -30.22
N ARG A 8 39.00 -12.32 -29.85
CA ARG A 8 39.08 -11.66 -28.54
C ARG A 8 38.02 -10.57 -28.35
N SER A 9 37.69 -9.78 -29.37
CA SER A 9 36.63 -8.77 -29.23
C SER A 9 35.26 -9.44 -29.10
N ILE A 10 34.96 -10.48 -29.89
CA ILE A 10 33.67 -11.20 -29.81
C ILE A 10 33.48 -11.83 -28.42
N VAL A 11 34.51 -12.48 -27.87
CA VAL A 11 34.46 -13.04 -26.50
C VAL A 11 34.29 -11.94 -25.45
N SER A 12 34.95 -10.79 -25.61
CA SER A 12 34.79 -9.64 -24.71
C SER A 12 33.38 -9.05 -24.76
N TYR A 13 32.78 -8.92 -25.94
CA TYR A 13 31.41 -8.42 -26.09
C TYR A 13 30.38 -9.41 -25.53
N ALA A 14 30.57 -10.71 -25.75
CA ALA A 14 29.68 -11.75 -25.20
C ALA A 14 29.74 -11.82 -23.68
N CYS A 15 30.94 -11.70 -23.08
CA CYS A 15 31.08 -11.62 -21.62
C CYS A 15 30.40 -10.37 -21.07
N ALA A 16 30.61 -9.20 -21.70
CA ALA A 16 29.99 -7.95 -21.28
C ALA A 16 28.46 -7.99 -21.34
N ALA A 17 27.89 -8.54 -22.42
CA ALA A 17 26.45 -8.71 -22.59
C ALA A 17 25.86 -9.70 -21.56
N PHE A 18 26.55 -10.82 -21.29
CA PHE A 18 26.13 -11.78 -20.28
C PHE A 18 26.16 -11.17 -18.87
N THR A 19 27.20 -10.40 -18.54
CA THR A 19 27.29 -9.70 -17.24
C THR A 19 26.22 -8.62 -17.09
N ALA A 20 25.88 -7.89 -18.17
CA ALA A 20 24.84 -6.87 -18.14
C ALA A 20 23.45 -7.49 -17.84
N GLY A 21 23.10 -8.58 -18.53
CA GLY A 21 21.83 -9.28 -18.29
C GLY A 21 21.78 -10.01 -16.94
N ALA A 22 22.90 -10.45 -16.40
CA ALA A 22 22.97 -11.01 -15.05
C ALA A 22 22.75 -9.94 -13.97
N GLU A 23 23.39 -8.77 -14.13
CA GLU A 23 23.23 -7.63 -13.22
C GLU A 23 21.82 -7.04 -13.27
N GLU A 24 21.21 -6.94 -14.44
CA GLU A 24 19.82 -6.47 -14.57
C GLU A 24 18.83 -7.40 -13.88
N ARG A 25 18.94 -8.71 -14.08
CA ARG A 25 18.12 -9.70 -13.38
C ARG A 25 18.32 -9.64 -11.87
N ARG A 26 19.55 -9.45 -11.40
CA ARG A 26 19.85 -9.29 -9.98
C ARG A 26 19.16 -8.05 -9.41
N ARG A 27 19.28 -6.90 -10.06
CA ARG A 27 18.62 -5.64 -9.64
C ARG A 27 17.09 -5.78 -9.63
N ALA A 28 16.52 -6.42 -10.64
CA ALA A 28 15.08 -6.68 -10.69
C ALA A 28 14.62 -7.56 -9.51
N LYS A 29 15.36 -8.62 -9.18
CA LYS A 29 15.06 -9.47 -8.01
C LYS A 29 15.22 -8.72 -6.69
N GLU A 30 16.26 -7.91 -6.53
CA GLU A 30 16.47 -7.09 -5.33
C GLU A 30 15.33 -6.07 -5.15
N ALA A 31 14.89 -5.43 -6.25
CA ALA A 31 13.75 -4.52 -6.23
C ALA A 31 12.44 -5.23 -5.86
N LEU A 32 12.16 -6.40 -6.46
CA LEU A 32 10.97 -7.21 -6.14
C LEU A 32 10.98 -7.73 -4.71
N ALA A 33 12.14 -8.16 -4.20
CA ALA A 33 12.29 -8.59 -2.81
C ALA A 33 12.01 -7.43 -1.84
N LYS A 34 12.51 -6.23 -2.14
CA LYS A 34 12.21 -5.03 -1.35
C LYS A 34 10.72 -4.68 -1.38
N SER A 35 10.10 -4.67 -2.56
CA SER A 35 8.65 -4.43 -2.69
C SER A 35 7.83 -5.49 -1.95
N LEU A 36 8.25 -6.76 -1.96
CA LEU A 36 7.61 -7.83 -1.20
C LEU A 36 7.75 -7.61 0.30
N GLU A 37 8.94 -7.26 0.81
CA GLU A 37 9.14 -6.94 2.22
C GLU A 37 8.23 -5.77 2.67
N GLU A 38 8.12 -4.72 1.85
CA GLU A 38 7.24 -3.57 2.12
C GLU A 38 5.75 -3.96 2.10
N ALA A 39 5.31 -4.73 1.11
CA ALA A 39 3.93 -5.19 1.00
C ALA A 39 3.54 -6.15 2.13
N TYR A 40 4.41 -7.11 2.43
CA TYR A 40 4.24 -8.07 3.52
C TYR A 40 4.20 -7.36 4.88
N GLY A 41 5.10 -6.40 5.12
CA GLY A 41 5.06 -5.56 6.31
C GLY A 41 3.73 -4.81 6.45
N ARG A 42 3.22 -4.20 5.36
CA ARG A 42 1.89 -3.55 5.39
C ARG A 42 0.77 -4.53 5.71
N LEU A 43 0.80 -5.74 5.14
CA LEU A 43 -0.21 -6.76 5.41
C LEU A 43 -0.27 -7.10 6.91
N LEU A 44 0.90 -7.30 7.53
CA LEU A 44 1.00 -7.58 8.97
C LEU A 44 0.51 -6.40 9.83
N LEU A 45 0.86 -5.17 9.45
CA LEU A 45 0.37 -3.96 10.12
C LEU A 45 -1.16 -3.87 10.08
N TYR A 46 -1.77 -4.15 8.92
CA TYR A 46 -3.23 -4.15 8.78
C TYR A 46 -3.90 -5.27 9.57
N GLY A 47 -3.30 -6.46 9.62
CA GLY A 47 -3.76 -7.54 10.49
C GLY A 47 -3.76 -7.10 11.96
N ALA A 48 -2.65 -6.56 12.44
CA ALA A 48 -2.53 -6.07 13.82
C ALA A 48 -3.47 -4.90 14.15
N GLY A 49 -3.77 -4.03 13.18
CA GLY A 49 -4.77 -2.99 13.34
C GLY A 49 -6.20 -3.51 13.39
N ALA A 50 -6.51 -4.54 12.60
CA ALA A 50 -7.81 -5.19 12.61
C ALA A 50 -8.11 -5.87 13.96
N GLU A 51 -7.10 -6.39 14.67
CA GLU A 51 -7.25 -6.91 16.05
C GLU A 51 -7.80 -5.85 17.02
N GLY A 52 -7.69 -4.56 16.67
CA GLY A 52 -8.36 -3.49 17.40
C GLY A 52 -9.88 -3.53 17.31
N PHE A 53 -10.49 -4.42 16.52
CA PHE A 53 -11.93 -4.50 16.26
C PHE A 53 -12.56 -5.85 16.63
N VAL A 54 -11.88 -6.70 17.41
CA VAL A 54 -12.36 -8.06 17.74
C VAL A 54 -13.74 -8.07 18.41
N ASP A 55 -14.09 -7.02 19.16
CA ASP A 55 -15.41 -6.85 19.80
C ASP A 55 -16.55 -6.62 18.78
N ASP A 56 -16.23 -6.22 17.55
CA ASP A 56 -17.15 -6.07 16.42
C ASP A 56 -16.69 -7.01 15.29
N GLU A 57 -17.16 -8.25 15.37
CA GLU A 57 -16.79 -9.34 14.45
C GLU A 57 -17.03 -8.98 12.97
N ALA A 58 -18.09 -8.22 12.68
CA ALA A 58 -18.44 -7.82 11.32
C ALA A 58 -17.41 -6.84 10.74
N THR A 59 -16.99 -5.84 11.52
CA THR A 59 -15.93 -4.91 11.14
C THR A 59 -14.59 -5.62 11.08
N HIS A 60 -14.23 -6.41 12.11
CA HIS A 60 -12.98 -7.17 12.14
C HIS A 60 -12.79 -8.04 10.88
N THR A 61 -13.79 -8.87 10.56
CA THR A 61 -13.77 -9.75 9.38
C THR A 61 -13.68 -8.95 8.08
N THR A 62 -14.36 -7.80 8.02
CA THR A 62 -14.32 -6.92 6.86
C THR A 62 -12.91 -6.35 6.63
N LEU A 63 -12.22 -5.93 7.69
CA LEU A 63 -10.87 -5.39 7.62
C LEU A 63 -9.86 -6.45 7.20
N GLN A 64 -9.87 -7.63 7.85
CA GLN A 64 -9.01 -8.77 7.53
C GLN A 64 -9.15 -9.13 6.04
N ARG A 65 -10.38 -9.36 5.59
CA ARG A 65 -10.69 -9.72 4.20
C ARG A 65 -10.26 -8.65 3.20
N HIS A 66 -10.41 -7.37 3.53
CA HIS A 66 -9.98 -6.29 2.64
C HIS A 66 -8.46 -6.22 2.53
N ALA A 67 -7.73 -6.36 3.64
CA ALA A 67 -6.27 -6.41 3.64
C ALA A 67 -5.75 -7.57 2.81
N LEU A 68 -6.36 -8.75 2.93
CA LEU A 68 -6.02 -9.95 2.15
C LEU A 68 -6.26 -9.77 0.65
N ARG A 69 -7.38 -9.16 0.25
CA ARG A 69 -7.72 -8.96 -1.17
C ARG A 69 -6.96 -7.84 -1.85
N THR A 70 -6.38 -6.93 -1.07
CA THR A 70 -5.61 -5.81 -1.59
C THR A 70 -4.12 -6.08 -1.44
N THR A 71 -3.60 -5.98 -0.22
CA THR A 71 -2.18 -6.11 0.09
C THR A 71 -1.72 -7.56 0.07
N GLY A 72 -2.58 -8.49 0.48
CA GLY A 72 -2.30 -9.94 0.34
C GLY A 72 -2.17 -10.33 -1.13
N ALA A 73 -3.12 -9.91 -1.98
CA ALA A 73 -3.04 -10.11 -3.43
C ALA A 73 -1.77 -9.47 -4.04
N GLU A 74 -1.39 -8.27 -3.60
CA GLU A 74 -0.12 -7.62 -4.00
C GLU A 74 1.10 -8.48 -3.65
N CYS A 75 1.15 -9.09 -2.45
CA CYS A 75 2.23 -10.00 -2.06
C CYS A 75 2.30 -11.23 -2.98
N VAL A 76 1.14 -11.81 -3.31
CA VAL A 76 1.06 -12.95 -4.24
C VAL A 76 1.58 -12.58 -5.61
N ASP A 77 1.18 -11.43 -6.15
CA ASP A 77 1.63 -10.95 -7.46
C ASP A 77 3.15 -10.72 -7.49
N LEU A 78 3.72 -10.12 -6.43
CA LEU A 78 5.16 -9.91 -6.30
C LEU A 78 5.95 -11.23 -6.27
N LEU A 79 5.44 -12.27 -5.60
CA LEU A 79 6.04 -13.61 -5.59
C LEU A 79 6.04 -14.23 -6.99
N HIS A 80 4.95 -14.10 -7.74
CA HIS A 80 4.87 -14.59 -9.12
C HIS A 80 5.83 -13.81 -10.04
N ARG A 81 5.91 -12.48 -9.91
CA ARG A 81 6.89 -11.68 -10.68
C ARG A 81 8.32 -12.07 -10.35
N TRP A 82 8.62 -12.32 -9.08
CA TRP A 82 9.93 -12.77 -8.66
C TRP A 82 10.28 -14.10 -9.34
N ALA A 83 9.36 -15.08 -9.30
CA ALA A 83 9.55 -16.37 -9.96
C ALA A 83 9.67 -16.24 -11.48
N ARG A 84 8.95 -15.32 -12.12
CA ARG A 84 9.08 -15.03 -13.55
C ARG A 84 10.50 -14.55 -13.90
N VAL A 85 11.08 -13.65 -13.11
CA VAL A 85 12.45 -13.16 -13.33
C VAL A 85 13.51 -14.27 -13.10
N GLU A 86 13.27 -15.20 -12.17
CA GLU A 86 14.17 -16.33 -11.89
C GLU A 86 14.12 -17.39 -12.99
N TYR A 87 12.93 -17.86 -13.35
CA TYR A 87 12.74 -19.08 -14.13
C TYR A 87 12.34 -18.83 -15.60
N GLN A 88 11.98 -17.60 -15.97
CA GLN A 88 11.70 -17.22 -17.36
C GLN A 88 12.53 -15.99 -17.78
N PRO A 89 13.88 -16.08 -17.76
CA PRO A 89 14.71 -14.99 -18.31
C PRO A 89 14.38 -14.84 -19.81
N GLU A 90 14.10 -13.60 -20.24
CA GLU A 90 13.77 -13.29 -21.63
C GLU A 90 14.83 -13.86 -22.59
N GLY A 91 14.47 -14.95 -23.26
CA GLY A 91 15.37 -15.75 -24.09
C GLY A 91 14.73 -16.98 -24.75
N GLY A 92 13.44 -17.24 -24.52
CA GLY A 92 12.65 -18.19 -25.28
C GLY A 92 11.65 -17.45 -26.16
N GLU A 93 11.84 -17.53 -27.50
CA GLU A 93 11.00 -17.22 -28.69
C GLU A 93 9.76 -16.27 -28.66
N GLY A 94 9.39 -15.63 -27.55
CA GLY A 94 8.28 -14.68 -27.44
C GLY A 94 8.66 -13.28 -26.98
N ALA A 95 9.92 -13.04 -26.61
CA ALA A 95 10.36 -11.78 -25.97
C ALA A 95 10.53 -10.59 -26.94
N ALA A 96 10.62 -10.83 -28.25
CA ALA A 96 10.78 -9.75 -29.23
C ALA A 96 9.54 -8.84 -29.35
N ALA A 97 8.37 -9.27 -28.86
CA ALA A 97 7.16 -8.45 -28.81
C ALA A 97 7.03 -7.63 -27.52
N ALA A 98 7.75 -7.97 -26.43
CA ALA A 98 7.66 -7.30 -25.14
C ALA A 98 8.75 -6.23 -24.92
N ALA A 99 9.88 -6.36 -25.61
CA ALA A 99 11.00 -5.39 -25.53
C ALA A 99 10.65 -3.99 -26.06
N ALA A 100 9.54 -3.85 -26.82
CA ALA A 100 9.03 -2.54 -27.22
C ALA A 100 8.20 -1.83 -26.11
N SER A 101 7.97 -2.47 -24.96
CA SER A 101 7.16 -1.93 -23.86
C SER A 101 7.92 -1.76 -22.53
N THR A 102 9.20 -2.11 -22.46
CA THR A 102 9.99 -2.04 -21.21
C THR A 102 11.05 -0.94 -21.19
N SER A 103 11.16 -0.10 -22.23
CA SER A 103 11.90 1.16 -22.15
C SER A 103 11.06 2.27 -21.52
N SER A 104 10.68 2.10 -20.26
CA SER A 104 10.35 3.21 -19.36
C SER A 104 10.33 2.71 -17.92
N ALA A 105 11.30 3.20 -17.16
CA ALA A 105 11.14 3.33 -15.73
C ALA A 105 9.82 4.06 -15.43
N SER A 106 9.18 3.69 -14.32
CA SER A 106 8.06 4.37 -13.64
C SER A 106 6.61 4.16 -14.13
N THR A 107 6.19 2.91 -14.36
CA THR A 107 4.75 2.55 -14.28
C THR A 107 4.61 1.22 -13.55
N PRO A 108 3.73 1.07 -12.53
CA PRO A 108 3.43 -0.26 -12.01
C PRO A 108 2.68 -1.01 -13.10
N ALA A 109 3.37 -1.94 -13.77
CA ALA A 109 2.70 -2.93 -14.60
C ALA A 109 1.59 -3.57 -13.75
N GLY A 110 0.36 -3.63 -14.28
CA GLY A 110 -0.78 -4.22 -13.58
C GLY A 110 -0.52 -5.67 -13.15
N PHE A 111 -1.41 -6.24 -12.34
CA PHE A 111 -1.31 -7.63 -11.87
C PHE A 111 -1.13 -8.61 -13.03
N LEU A 112 -0.38 -9.69 -12.80
CA LEU A 112 -0.25 -10.77 -13.77
C LEU A 112 -1.62 -11.38 -14.06
N THR A 113 -1.88 -11.65 -15.34
CA THR A 113 -3.12 -12.29 -15.76
C THR A 113 -3.13 -13.77 -15.37
N ALA A 114 -4.32 -14.37 -15.28
CA ALA A 114 -4.46 -15.81 -15.00
C ALA A 114 -3.73 -16.69 -16.04
N ALA A 115 -3.66 -16.24 -17.29
CA ALA A 115 -2.93 -16.93 -18.35
C ALA A 115 -1.41 -16.88 -18.12
N GLU A 116 -0.86 -15.73 -17.74
CA GLU A 116 0.55 -15.57 -17.39
C GLU A 116 0.92 -16.39 -16.16
N ILE A 117 0.10 -16.37 -15.11
CA ILE A 117 0.30 -17.18 -13.91
C ILE A 117 0.32 -18.67 -14.27
N LYS A 118 -0.65 -19.13 -15.09
CA LYS A 118 -0.70 -20.53 -15.53
C LYS A 118 0.51 -20.93 -16.37
N ALA A 119 1.02 -20.05 -17.22
CA ALA A 119 2.24 -20.29 -17.99
C ALA A 119 3.47 -20.36 -17.08
N LEU A 120 3.57 -19.47 -16.11
CA LEU A 120 4.64 -19.45 -15.12
C LEU A 120 4.67 -20.73 -14.27
N LEU A 121 3.53 -21.14 -13.72
CA LEU A 121 3.45 -22.35 -12.87
C LEU A 121 3.88 -23.63 -13.59
N ARG A 122 3.81 -23.66 -14.93
CA ARG A 122 4.32 -24.79 -15.75
C ARG A 122 5.81 -24.71 -16.04
N ALA A 123 6.40 -23.53 -15.93
CA ALA A 123 7.81 -23.29 -16.26
C ALA A 123 8.73 -23.37 -15.04
N VAL A 124 8.18 -23.21 -13.83
CA VAL A 124 8.94 -23.31 -12.57
C VAL A 124 9.03 -24.77 -12.08
N PRO A 125 10.02 -25.10 -11.23
CA PRO A 125 10.09 -26.40 -10.57
C PRO A 125 8.80 -26.76 -9.80
N PRO A 126 8.42 -28.06 -9.69
CA PRO A 126 7.15 -28.46 -9.08
C PRO A 126 6.94 -28.01 -7.63
N ASP A 127 8.01 -28.00 -6.84
CA ASP A 127 8.04 -27.51 -5.46
C ASP A 127 7.77 -26.00 -5.37
N VAL A 128 8.33 -25.23 -6.32
CA VAL A 128 8.06 -23.79 -6.47
C VAL A 128 6.62 -23.55 -6.94
N ALA A 129 6.15 -24.34 -7.92
CA ALA A 129 4.78 -24.25 -8.42
C ALA A 129 3.75 -24.51 -7.31
N GLU A 130 3.97 -25.53 -6.47
CA GLU A 130 3.09 -25.84 -5.35
C GLU A 130 3.05 -24.71 -4.32
N GLY A 131 4.21 -24.12 -3.98
CA GLY A 131 4.29 -22.96 -3.09
C GLY A 131 3.53 -21.75 -3.64
N LEU A 132 3.75 -21.40 -4.91
CA LEU A 132 3.06 -20.27 -5.56
C LEU A 132 1.56 -20.50 -5.71
N ALA A 133 1.14 -21.73 -6.03
CA ALA A 133 -0.27 -22.10 -6.07
C ALA A 133 -0.94 -21.99 -4.70
N ALA A 134 -0.26 -22.40 -3.63
CA ALA A 134 -0.77 -22.21 -2.26
C ALA A 134 -0.92 -20.74 -1.89
N ALA A 135 0.01 -19.86 -2.30
CA ALA A 135 -0.12 -18.42 -2.08
C ALA A 135 -1.31 -17.81 -2.83
N ALA A 136 -1.79 -18.39 -3.93
CA ALA A 136 -2.98 -17.91 -4.63
C ALA A 136 -4.25 -17.93 -3.77
N GLU A 137 -4.26 -18.71 -2.68
CA GLU A 137 -5.37 -18.80 -1.73
C GLU A 137 -5.40 -17.65 -0.70
N VAL A 138 -4.35 -16.82 -0.63
CA VAL A 138 -4.24 -15.69 0.33
C VAL A 138 -5.46 -14.76 0.31
N PRO A 139 -6.00 -14.32 -0.84
CA PRO A 139 -7.20 -13.46 -0.88
C PRO A 139 -8.47 -14.13 -0.32
N GLY A 140 -8.46 -15.46 -0.19
CA GLY A 140 -9.54 -16.29 0.36
C GLY A 140 -9.32 -16.75 1.81
N ALA A 141 -8.15 -16.48 2.39
CA ALA A 141 -7.84 -16.87 3.77
C ALA A 141 -8.79 -16.22 4.80
N GLY A 142 -8.96 -16.88 5.95
CA GLY A 142 -9.84 -16.39 7.02
C GLY A 142 -9.23 -15.24 7.83
N SER A 143 -7.90 -15.19 7.91
CA SER A 143 -7.15 -14.17 8.64
C SER A 143 -5.79 -13.86 8.02
N VAL A 144 -5.20 -12.72 8.38
CA VAL A 144 -3.82 -12.37 8.01
C VAL A 144 -2.82 -13.40 8.56
N ARG A 145 -3.07 -14.01 9.72
CA ARG A 145 -2.20 -15.04 10.29
C ARG A 145 -2.17 -16.31 9.46
N GLU A 146 -3.31 -16.73 8.91
CA GLU A 146 -3.37 -17.87 7.97
C GLU A 146 -2.65 -17.54 6.67
N ALA A 147 -2.85 -16.33 6.14
CA ALA A 147 -2.18 -15.86 4.94
C ALA A 147 -0.66 -15.76 5.12
N GLU A 148 -0.17 -15.39 6.32
CA GLU A 148 1.25 -15.35 6.65
C GLU A 148 1.91 -16.72 6.38
N ALA A 149 1.28 -17.82 6.80
CA ALA A 149 1.81 -19.17 6.58
C ALA A 149 1.86 -19.54 5.08
N LEU A 150 0.85 -19.13 4.30
CA LEU A 150 0.82 -19.35 2.85
C LEU A 150 1.92 -18.56 2.13
N LEU A 151 2.10 -17.29 2.51
CA LEU A 151 3.12 -16.41 1.96
C LEU A 151 4.53 -16.86 2.34
N ASP A 152 4.75 -17.28 3.59
CA ASP A 152 6.04 -17.80 4.08
C ASP A 152 6.44 -19.07 3.32
N ARG A 153 5.47 -19.97 3.08
CA ARG A 153 5.68 -21.19 2.28
C ARG A 153 6.10 -20.85 0.85
N ALA A 154 5.37 -19.96 0.19
CA ALA A 154 5.66 -19.57 -1.19
C ALA A 154 6.99 -18.81 -1.31
N ALA A 155 7.26 -17.88 -0.39
CA ALA A 155 8.52 -17.17 -0.31
C ALA A 155 9.69 -18.13 -0.12
N ALA A 156 9.59 -19.08 0.81
CA ALA A 156 10.62 -20.10 1.01
C ALA A 156 10.86 -20.94 -0.25
N ALA A 157 9.80 -21.29 -0.99
CA ALA A 157 9.91 -22.04 -2.23
C ALA A 157 10.67 -21.25 -3.32
N VAL A 158 10.46 -19.94 -3.40
CA VAL A 158 11.23 -19.06 -4.31
C VAL A 158 12.55 -18.56 -3.70
N GLY A 159 12.98 -19.05 -2.54
CA GLY A 159 14.24 -18.65 -1.91
C GLY A 159 14.25 -17.23 -1.31
N VAL A 160 13.08 -16.62 -1.09
CA VAL A 160 12.91 -15.32 -0.44
C VAL A 160 12.45 -15.54 1.00
N ARG A 161 12.87 -14.66 1.92
CA ARG A 161 12.40 -14.69 3.32
C ARG A 161 11.92 -13.30 3.72
N PRO A 162 10.61 -13.03 3.65
CA PRO A 162 10.08 -11.77 4.16
C PRO A 162 10.40 -11.66 5.66
N LYS A 163 10.83 -10.47 6.07
CA LYS A 163 11.15 -10.21 7.47
C LYS A 163 9.86 -10.01 8.27
N LYS A 164 9.74 -10.69 9.40
CA LYS A 164 8.69 -10.39 10.38
C LYS A 164 8.94 -9.01 10.99
N LEU A 165 7.86 -8.34 11.39
CA LEU A 165 7.95 -7.05 12.05
C LEU A 165 8.39 -7.25 13.51
N ASP A 166 9.55 -6.71 13.86
CA ASP A 166 9.93 -6.41 15.23
C ASP A 166 9.45 -5.01 15.63
N LYS A 167 9.51 -4.65 16.92
CA LYS A 167 9.03 -3.35 17.41
C LYS A 167 9.66 -2.13 16.71
N LYS A 168 10.93 -2.22 16.31
CA LYS A 168 11.65 -1.15 15.61
C LYS A 168 11.23 -1.09 14.13
N SER A 169 11.18 -2.24 13.45
CA SER A 169 10.74 -2.29 12.04
C SER A 169 9.26 -1.98 11.87
N GLU A 170 8.41 -2.34 12.83
CA GLU A 170 7.00 -1.95 12.88
C GLU A 170 6.85 -0.43 12.93
N LYS A 171 7.55 0.24 13.85
CA LYS A 171 7.53 1.71 13.95
C LYS A 171 8.00 2.38 12.65
N ALA A 172 9.06 1.86 12.03
CA ALA A 172 9.55 2.36 10.75
C ALA A 172 8.54 2.16 9.62
N ALA A 173 7.88 0.99 9.56
CA ALA A 173 6.87 0.68 8.56
C ALA A 173 5.60 1.54 8.73
N LEU A 174 5.17 1.82 9.97
CA LEU A 174 4.08 2.75 10.26
C LEU A 174 4.42 4.18 9.82
N ALA A 175 5.64 4.64 10.06
CA ALA A 175 6.10 5.96 9.59
C ALA A 175 6.10 6.02 8.05
N ALA A 176 6.64 5.01 7.37
CA ALA A 176 6.63 4.92 5.92
C ALA A 176 5.19 4.87 5.35
N LEU A 177 4.28 4.15 6.00
CA LEU A 177 2.87 4.10 5.62
C LEU A 177 2.20 5.47 5.79
N ARG A 178 2.47 6.18 6.88
CA ARG A 178 1.97 7.54 7.11
C ARG A 178 2.42 8.49 6.01
N GLU A 179 3.71 8.51 5.69
CA GLU A 179 4.24 9.34 4.60
C GLU A 179 3.63 8.98 3.25
N ARG A 180 3.44 7.68 2.97
CA ARG A 180 2.76 7.23 1.76
C ARG A 180 1.33 7.75 1.68
N LEU A 181 0.56 7.61 2.75
CA LEU A 181 -0.83 8.06 2.80
C LEU A 181 -0.93 9.60 2.69
N LEU A 182 -0.01 10.34 3.33
CA LEU A 182 0.06 11.79 3.19
C LEU A 182 0.41 12.21 1.76
N GLY A 183 1.37 11.54 1.13
CA GLY A 183 1.71 11.77 -0.28
C GLY A 183 0.54 11.49 -1.22
N GLN A 184 -0.21 10.41 -1.00
CA GLN A 184 -1.43 10.10 -1.75
C GLN A 184 -2.51 11.16 -1.53
N LEU A 185 -2.73 11.59 -0.28
CA LEU A 185 -3.72 12.61 0.05
C LEU A 185 -3.35 14.00 -0.51
N ALA A 186 -2.06 14.27 -0.67
CA ALA A 186 -1.55 15.49 -1.30
C ALA A 186 -1.78 15.48 -2.82
N ALA A 187 -1.64 14.32 -3.45
CA ALA A 187 -1.93 14.14 -4.88
C ALA A 187 -3.44 14.13 -5.18
N GLU A 188 -4.29 13.84 -4.18
CA GLU A 188 -5.74 13.78 -4.35
C GLU A 188 -6.35 15.17 -4.62
N ALA A 189 -6.83 15.36 -5.85
CA ALA A 189 -7.21 16.64 -6.46
C ALA A 189 -8.62 17.12 -6.06
N GLY A 190 -8.98 16.96 -4.79
CA GLY A 190 -10.21 17.48 -4.22
C GLY A 190 -11.43 16.56 -4.34
N ASP A 191 -11.27 15.29 -4.71
CA ASP A 191 -12.36 14.31 -4.68
C ASP A 191 -12.68 13.90 -3.22
N PRO A 192 -13.87 14.24 -2.67
CA PRO A 192 -14.14 13.98 -1.25
C PRO A 192 -14.20 12.49 -0.88
N PRO A 193 -14.83 11.58 -1.66
CA PRO A 193 -14.79 10.14 -1.40
C PRO A 193 -13.37 9.56 -1.37
N ALA A 194 -12.51 9.87 -2.36
CA ALA A 194 -11.13 9.38 -2.38
C ALA A 194 -10.30 9.96 -1.23
N ALA A 195 -10.45 11.27 -0.95
CA ALA A 195 -9.79 11.90 0.18
C ALA A 195 -10.20 11.26 1.52
N LEU A 196 -11.50 10.99 1.71
CA LEU A 196 -12.00 10.33 2.92
C LEU A 196 -11.38 8.94 3.11
N ALA A 197 -11.26 8.14 2.05
CA ALA A 197 -10.66 6.82 2.10
C ALA A 197 -9.18 6.83 2.55
N LEU A 198 -8.47 7.95 2.37
CA LEU A 198 -7.09 8.15 2.82
C LEU A 198 -7.02 8.80 4.23
N MET A 199 -7.92 9.73 4.51
CA MET A 199 -7.95 10.49 5.77
C MET A 199 -8.36 9.63 6.97
N VAL A 200 -9.31 8.70 6.83
CA VAL A 200 -9.74 7.86 7.97
C VAL A 200 -8.61 6.92 8.45
N PRO A 201 -7.89 6.19 7.57
CA PRO A 201 -6.70 5.43 7.99
C PRO A 201 -5.61 6.29 8.63
N LEU A 202 -5.38 7.52 8.14
CA LEU A 202 -4.42 8.46 8.72
C LEU A 202 -4.84 8.89 10.14
N ALA A 203 -6.12 9.23 10.33
CA ALA A 203 -6.67 9.57 11.64
C ALA A 203 -6.55 8.39 12.61
N HIS A 204 -6.91 7.19 12.15
CA HIS A 204 -6.80 5.96 12.93
C HIS A 204 -5.36 5.71 13.38
N LEU A 205 -4.41 5.82 12.45
CA LEU A 205 -2.99 5.65 12.73
C LEU A 205 -2.47 6.68 13.74
N ARG A 206 -2.89 7.94 13.62
CA ARG A 206 -2.46 9.01 14.52
C ARG A 206 -3.00 8.85 15.94
N ILE A 207 -4.23 8.35 16.09
CA ILE A 207 -4.90 8.21 17.40
C ILE A 207 -4.48 6.91 18.10
N THR A 208 -4.44 5.80 17.35
CA THR A 208 -4.25 4.47 17.94
C THR A 208 -2.82 3.93 17.82
N GLY A 209 -2.00 4.54 16.97
CA GLY A 209 -0.70 4.00 16.57
C GLY A 209 -0.79 2.75 15.68
N LYS A 210 -1.99 2.34 15.25
CA LYS A 210 -2.20 1.13 14.44
C LYS A 210 -2.70 1.46 13.04
N ALA A 211 -2.21 0.73 12.05
CA ALA A 211 -2.61 0.88 10.67
C ALA A 211 -3.84 0.04 10.35
N VAL A 212 -4.78 0.58 9.57
CA VAL A 212 -5.94 -0.15 9.06
C VAL A 212 -6.10 0.10 7.56
N SER A 213 -6.60 -0.91 6.85
CA SER A 213 -7.00 -0.80 5.46
C SER A 213 -8.52 -0.93 5.41
N LEU A 214 -9.20 0.10 4.89
CA LEU A 214 -10.64 0.27 5.06
C LEU A 214 -11.36 0.18 3.71
N PRO A 215 -12.26 -0.79 3.50
CA PRO A 215 -13.25 -0.70 2.44
C PRO A 215 -14.33 0.33 2.83
N GLY A 216 -15.02 0.93 1.86
CA GLY A 216 -16.02 1.99 2.12
C GLY A 216 -17.07 1.63 3.18
N LYS A 217 -17.55 0.37 3.19
CA LYS A 217 -18.54 -0.11 4.19
C LYS A 217 -18.03 -0.14 5.65
N ALA A 218 -16.71 -0.13 5.87
CA ALA A 218 -16.12 -0.12 7.20
C ALA A 218 -15.84 1.30 7.72
N LEU A 219 -15.97 2.35 6.88
CA LEU A 219 -15.67 3.72 7.28
C LEU A 219 -16.54 4.18 8.45
N GLY A 220 -17.85 3.97 8.38
CA GLY A 220 -18.80 4.34 9.45
C GLY A 220 -18.46 3.71 10.82
N PRO A 221 -18.40 2.37 10.94
CA PRO A 221 -18.05 1.71 12.20
C PRO A 221 -16.69 2.14 12.75
N VAL A 222 -15.68 2.30 11.89
CA VAL A 222 -14.34 2.75 12.30
C VAL A 222 -14.36 4.19 12.79
N LEU A 223 -15.07 5.10 12.12
CA LEU A 223 -15.25 6.48 12.56
C LEU A 223 -15.98 6.58 13.90
N ALA A 224 -17.02 5.76 14.11
CA ALA A 224 -17.72 5.70 15.40
C ALA A 224 -16.78 5.30 16.55
N ARG A 225 -15.95 4.27 16.34
CA ARG A 225 -14.94 3.84 17.32
C ARG A 225 -13.88 4.91 17.57
N LEU A 226 -13.40 5.58 16.51
CA LEU A 226 -12.45 6.68 16.64
C LEU A 226 -13.05 7.86 17.39
N GLY A 227 -14.34 8.16 17.20
CA GLY A 227 -15.06 9.20 17.93
C GLY A 227 -15.05 8.94 19.43
N ALA A 228 -15.38 7.70 19.83
CA ALA A 228 -15.33 7.28 21.23
C ALA A 228 -13.91 7.35 21.81
N ALA A 229 -12.91 6.88 21.06
CA ALA A 229 -11.51 6.93 21.50
C ALA A 229 -10.98 8.36 21.66
N ALA A 230 -11.33 9.26 20.73
CA ALA A 230 -10.93 10.66 20.79
C ALA A 230 -11.62 11.43 21.92
N ALA A 231 -12.90 11.12 22.19
CA ALA A 231 -13.61 11.67 23.34
C ALA A 231 -12.99 11.23 24.67
N ALA A 232 -12.71 9.94 24.84
CA ALA A 232 -12.05 9.40 26.03
C ALA A 232 -10.66 10.00 26.23
N ALA A 233 -9.89 10.22 25.16
CA ALA A 233 -8.60 10.89 25.22
C ALA A 233 -8.72 12.35 25.68
N ALA A 234 -9.77 13.07 25.25
CA ALA A 234 -10.00 14.47 25.61
C ALA A 234 -10.41 14.64 27.08
N GLU A 235 -11.12 13.66 27.65
CA GLU A 235 -11.49 13.68 29.08
C GLU A 235 -10.31 13.34 30.00
N GLY A 236 -9.40 12.46 29.55
CA GLY A 236 -8.25 12.01 30.35
C GLY A 236 -7.00 12.88 30.25
N ALA A 237 -6.84 13.64 29.16
CA ALA A 237 -5.66 14.47 28.92
C ALA A 237 -6.05 15.96 28.96
N GLY A 238 -5.59 16.69 29.98
CA GLY A 238 -5.76 18.15 30.09
C GLY A 238 -4.92 18.95 29.07
N GLY A 239 -4.93 18.60 27.78
CA GLY A 239 -4.11 19.21 26.74
C GLY A 239 -4.79 19.37 25.37
N GLY A 240 -4.57 20.50 24.71
CA GLY A 240 -5.25 20.93 23.47
C GLY A 240 -5.02 20.04 22.23
N MET A 241 -3.98 19.21 22.20
CA MET A 241 -3.76 18.25 21.10
C MET A 241 -4.88 17.19 21.01
N SER A 242 -5.53 16.87 22.13
CA SER A 242 -6.64 15.92 22.15
C SER A 242 -7.94 16.53 21.59
N GLU A 243 -8.15 17.83 21.79
CA GLU A 243 -9.33 18.53 21.29
C GLU A 243 -9.29 18.72 19.78
N GLU A 244 -8.12 19.06 19.24
CA GLU A 244 -7.90 19.21 17.79
C GLU A 244 -8.12 17.88 17.04
N LEU A 245 -7.65 16.77 17.61
CA LEU A 245 -7.89 15.42 17.08
C LEU A 245 -9.37 15.02 17.19
N ALA A 246 -10.03 15.33 18.30
CA ALA A 246 -11.47 15.08 18.44
C ALA A 246 -12.30 15.90 17.44
N GLY A 247 -11.91 17.15 17.20
CA GLY A 247 -12.49 18.01 16.15
C GLY A 247 -12.31 17.42 14.76
N CYS A 248 -11.09 16.94 14.46
CA CYS A 248 -10.79 16.26 13.20
C CYS A 248 -11.68 15.02 12.98
N VAL A 249 -11.82 14.16 14.00
CA VAL A 249 -12.67 12.96 13.89
C VAL A 249 -14.15 13.31 13.69
N ARG A 250 -14.67 14.33 14.38
CA ARG A 250 -16.04 14.83 14.14
C ARG A 250 -16.22 15.34 12.72
N GLY A 251 -15.24 16.09 12.21
CA GLY A 251 -15.28 16.58 10.83
C GLY A 251 -15.20 15.45 9.79
N LEU A 252 -14.41 14.40 10.05
CA LEU A 252 -14.38 13.21 9.21
C LEU A 252 -15.70 12.43 9.22
N ALA A 253 -16.39 12.36 10.37
CA ALA A 253 -17.71 11.76 10.47
C ALA A 253 -18.75 12.54 9.65
N ALA A 254 -18.76 13.88 9.77
CA ALA A 254 -19.63 14.74 8.97
C ALA A 254 -19.34 14.63 7.45
N LEU A 255 -18.06 14.58 7.07
CA LEU A 255 -17.65 14.36 5.69
C LEU A 255 -18.14 13.00 5.18
N HIS A 256 -18.02 11.94 5.97
CA HIS A 256 -18.53 10.61 5.61
C HIS A 256 -20.04 10.62 5.40
N GLU A 257 -20.81 11.23 6.29
CA GLU A 257 -22.27 11.36 6.14
C GLU A 257 -22.64 12.09 4.85
N GLY A 258 -21.99 13.22 4.58
CA GLY A 258 -22.23 14.00 3.37
C GLY A 258 -21.78 13.27 2.08
N VAL A 259 -20.69 12.50 2.11
CA VAL A 259 -20.29 11.63 0.99
C VAL A 259 -21.34 10.55 0.73
N VAL A 260 -21.90 9.93 1.78
CA VAL A 260 -22.97 8.95 1.63
C VAL A 260 -24.24 9.59 1.04
N GLU A 261 -24.60 10.80 1.47
CA GLU A 261 -25.71 11.58 0.91
C GLU A 261 -25.47 11.91 -0.57
N TYR A 262 -24.29 12.41 -0.91
CA TYR A 262 -23.87 12.71 -2.27
C TYR A 262 -23.97 11.48 -3.19
N LEU A 263 -23.45 10.33 -2.76
CA LEU A 263 -23.50 9.09 -3.54
C LEU A 263 -24.94 8.58 -3.71
N LYS A 264 -25.80 8.73 -2.68
CA LYS A 264 -27.22 8.40 -2.78
C LYS A 264 -27.93 9.30 -3.79
N ALA A 265 -27.69 10.62 -3.73
CA ALA A 265 -28.26 11.59 -4.64
C ALA A 265 -27.84 11.32 -6.10
N GLN A 266 -26.57 10.94 -6.34
CA GLN A 266 -26.11 10.52 -7.67
C GLN A 266 -26.80 9.26 -8.20
N SER A 267 -27.10 8.31 -7.31
CA SER A 267 -27.77 7.06 -7.69
C SER A 267 -29.28 7.20 -7.92
N SER A 268 -29.88 8.33 -7.51
CA SER A 268 -31.32 8.57 -7.61
C SER A 268 -31.67 9.31 -8.91
N PRO A 269 -32.49 8.73 -9.80
CA PRO A 269 -32.88 9.38 -11.07
C PRO A 269 -33.81 10.59 -10.88
N ALA A 270 -34.29 10.86 -9.66
CA ALA A 270 -35.19 11.96 -9.33
C ALA A 270 -34.47 13.20 -8.76
N ALA A 271 -33.17 13.11 -8.47
CA ALA A 271 -32.41 14.25 -7.95
C ALA A 271 -32.06 15.20 -9.11
N GLY A 272 -32.55 16.44 -9.05
CA GLY A 272 -32.10 17.49 -9.96
C GLY A 272 -30.61 17.76 -9.77
N GLY A 273 -29.83 17.81 -10.84
CA GLY A 273 -28.35 17.92 -10.78
C GLY A 273 -27.81 19.16 -10.06
N GLY A 274 -28.64 20.15 -9.74
CA GLY A 274 -28.26 21.33 -8.95
C GLY A 274 -27.96 21.01 -7.48
N ASP A 275 -28.67 20.04 -6.89
CA ASP A 275 -28.49 19.68 -5.47
C ASP A 275 -27.19 18.90 -5.24
N THR A 276 -26.86 17.99 -6.18
CA THR A 276 -25.62 17.20 -6.16
C THR A 276 -24.37 18.06 -6.30
N GLY A 277 -24.43 19.15 -7.09
CA GLY A 277 -23.34 20.10 -7.25
C GLY A 277 -23.04 20.88 -5.97
N ALA A 278 -24.09 21.39 -5.31
CA ALA A 278 -23.96 22.12 -4.04
C ALA A 278 -23.44 21.22 -2.91
N LEU A 279 -23.84 19.95 -2.88
CA LEU A 279 -23.29 18.95 -1.96
C LEU A 279 -21.79 18.74 -2.21
N LEU A 280 -21.38 18.53 -3.46
CA LEU A 280 -19.97 18.31 -3.80
C LEU A 280 -19.09 19.51 -3.41
N GLU A 281 -19.55 20.72 -3.69
CA GLU A 281 -18.84 21.96 -3.33
C GLU A 281 -18.61 22.04 -1.81
N ARG A 282 -19.67 21.84 -1.02
CA ARG A 282 -19.59 21.82 0.45
C ARG A 282 -18.63 20.75 0.98
N LEU A 283 -18.66 19.55 0.39
CA LEU A 283 -17.74 18.48 0.78
C LEU A 283 -16.29 18.85 0.46
N THR A 284 -16.06 19.44 -0.72
CA THR A 284 -14.72 19.89 -1.15
C THR A 284 -14.17 20.98 -0.24
N GLU A 285 -15.01 21.95 0.15
CA GLU A 285 -14.65 23.02 1.11
C GLU A 285 -14.25 22.49 2.49
N SER A 286 -14.77 21.33 2.89
CA SER A 286 -14.42 20.71 4.18
C SER A 286 -13.06 20.00 4.17
N LEU A 287 -12.47 19.72 3.01
CA LEU A 287 -11.23 18.96 2.89
C LEU A 287 -9.98 19.69 3.45
N PRO A 288 -9.70 20.97 3.11
CA PRO A 288 -8.49 21.64 3.56
C PRO A 288 -8.26 21.63 5.09
N PRO A 289 -9.24 21.98 5.95
CA PRO A 289 -9.01 21.94 7.40
C PRO A 289 -8.76 20.52 7.92
N LEU A 290 -9.41 19.50 7.33
CA LEU A 290 -9.20 18.10 7.70
C LEU A 290 -7.82 17.60 7.28
N LYS A 291 -7.37 17.93 6.06
CA LYS A 291 -6.01 17.62 5.57
C LYS A 291 -4.96 18.27 6.48
N SER A 292 -5.15 19.53 6.87
CA SER A 292 -4.26 20.25 7.79
C SER A 292 -4.20 19.60 9.16
N ALA A 293 -5.35 19.27 9.76
CA ALA A 293 -5.42 18.60 11.06
C ALA A 293 -4.69 17.24 11.07
N LEU A 294 -4.65 16.53 9.94
CA LEU A 294 -3.92 15.26 9.78
C LEU A 294 -2.42 15.43 9.53
N GLY A 295 -1.93 16.66 9.40
CA GLY A 295 -0.52 16.99 9.24
C GLY A 295 -0.08 17.19 7.79
N LEU A 296 -1.02 17.33 6.86
CA LEU A 296 -0.72 17.74 5.49
C LEU A 296 -0.52 19.25 5.50
N GLN A 297 0.72 19.71 5.39
CA GLN A 297 1.01 21.13 5.29
C GLN A 297 0.48 21.64 3.95
N VAL A 298 -0.60 22.41 3.99
CA VAL A 298 -1.12 23.10 2.80
C VAL A 298 -0.17 24.25 2.50
N PRO A 299 0.49 24.28 1.33
CA PRO A 299 1.34 25.41 0.96
C PRO A 299 0.44 26.66 0.86
N GLY A 300 0.51 27.52 1.88
CA GLY A 300 -0.31 28.74 1.98
C GLY A 300 -0.87 29.05 3.37
N GLY A 301 -0.85 28.10 4.32
CA GLY A 301 -1.28 28.36 5.70
C GLY A 301 -0.09 28.78 6.58
N GLY A 302 0.11 30.09 6.73
CA GLY A 302 1.12 30.63 7.64
C GLY A 302 0.86 30.23 9.09
N GLY A 303 1.63 29.28 9.60
CA GLY A 303 1.68 28.89 11.00
C GLY A 303 3.15 28.74 11.42
N GLY A 304 3.70 29.80 12.01
CA GLY A 304 5.05 29.83 12.54
C GLY A 304 5.23 28.84 13.70
N GLY A 305 6.30 28.05 13.66
CA GLY A 305 6.60 27.06 14.68
C GLY A 305 8.00 26.49 14.53
N ALA A 306 8.99 27.29 14.95
CA ALA A 306 10.30 26.91 15.47
C ALA A 306 11.04 25.70 14.88
N ALA A 307 12.01 25.97 14.00
CA ALA A 307 13.23 25.17 13.93
C ALA A 307 14.32 25.89 14.74
N ALA A 308 14.53 25.43 15.98
CA ALA A 308 15.68 25.82 16.79
C ALA A 308 16.59 24.60 17.02
N ALA A 309 17.84 24.77 16.58
CA ALA A 309 19.11 24.31 17.15
C ALA A 309 19.47 22.81 17.17
N ALA A 310 20.53 22.49 16.41
CA ALA A 310 21.83 21.98 16.88
C ALA A 310 22.70 21.79 15.62
N GLY A 311 23.94 22.23 15.47
CA GLY A 311 25.00 22.53 16.42
C GLY A 311 26.23 21.78 15.92
N GLU A 312 27.34 22.45 15.61
CA GLU A 312 28.65 21.80 15.51
C GLU A 312 29.74 22.81 15.83
N ALA A 313 30.34 22.60 17.00
CA ALA A 313 31.68 23.03 17.32
C ALA A 313 32.65 21.98 16.75
N GLU A 314 33.79 22.44 16.24
CA GLU A 314 35.14 21.88 16.40
C GLU A 314 36.01 22.16 15.16
N ALA A 315 36.80 23.24 15.24
CA ALA A 315 38.19 23.39 14.78
C ALA A 315 38.66 24.83 15.03
#